data_AF-A0AAV7CFI2-F1
#
_entry.id   AF-A0AAV7CFI2-F1
#
_cell.length_a   1.000
_cell.length_b   1.000
_cell.length_c   1.000
_cell.angle_alpha   90.00
_cell.angle_beta   90.00
_cell.angle_gamma   90.00
#
_symmetry.space_group_name_H-M   'P 1'
#
loop_
_entity.id
_entity.type
_entity.pdbx_description
1 polymer ?
#
loop_
_entity_poly.entity_id
_entity_poly.type
_entity_poly.pdbx_seq_one_letter_code
_entity_poly.pdbx_strand_id
1 'polypeptide(L)'
;MPSFDDLLENIGQFGLYQKQLFFILCFISAVFTPIYVGIVFLGFVPHFRCNNPAVEELKNKCGWSIEEEVNYTVPLLDDSTQTSQCLQYDVDWNMTSLSCIDPLRNLTKFGYSNVTFTICTNGWVYDTTGSSIVTEV
;
A
#
# COMPACT_ATOMS: atom_id res chain seq x y z
N MET A 1 28.11 56.53 31.57
CA MET A 1 26.95 55.90 30.91
C MET A 1 27.51 54.82 30.02
N PRO A 2 27.07 53.56 30.13
CA PRO A 2 27.56 52.51 29.24
C PRO A 2 27.17 52.82 27.79
N SER A 3 28.07 52.57 26.84
CA SER A 3 27.82 52.76 25.41
C SER A 3 26.96 51.63 24.85
N PHE A 4 26.36 51.82 23.67
CA PHE A 4 25.54 50.78 23.03
C PHE A 4 26.34 49.51 22.71
N ASP A 5 27.64 49.66 22.41
CA ASP A 5 28.54 48.52 22.20
C ASP A 5 28.81 47.74 23.49
N ASP A 6 28.91 48.41 24.65
CA ASP A 6 29.03 47.75 25.96
C ASP A 6 27.76 46.96 26.33
N LEU A 7 26.59 47.47 25.93
CA LEU A 7 25.32 46.75 26.08
C LEU A 7 25.25 45.54 25.15
N LEU A 8 25.70 45.68 23.90
CA LEU A 8 25.77 44.57 22.95
C LEU A 8 26.76 43.49 23.37
N GLU A 9 27.88 43.84 24.01
CA GLU A 9 28.83 42.86 24.56
C GLU A 9 28.25 42.12 25.78
N ASN A 10 27.47 42.82 26.63
CA ASN A 10 26.74 42.20 27.75
C ASN A 10 25.57 41.31 27.32
N ILE A 11 24.88 41.67 26.23
CA ILE A 11 23.88 40.82 25.56
C ILE A 11 24.58 39.71 24.73
N GLY A 12 25.87 39.89 24.44
CA GLY A 12 26.60 39.34 23.29
C GLY A 12 27.40 38.07 23.51
N GLN A 13 27.13 37.30 24.57
CA GLN A 13 27.65 35.94 24.65
C GLN A 13 26.50 34.97 24.80
N PHE A 14 26.50 33.93 23.97
CA PHE A 14 25.58 32.80 24.06
C PHE A 14 25.66 32.21 25.47
N GLY A 15 24.77 32.68 26.34
CA GLY A 15 24.82 32.44 27.77
C GLY A 15 24.56 30.97 28.07
N LEU A 16 24.89 30.49 29.28
CA LEU A 16 24.66 29.10 29.66
C LEU A 16 23.19 28.68 29.47
N TYR A 17 22.24 29.57 29.79
CA TYR A 17 20.81 29.34 29.57
C TYR A 17 20.42 29.30 28.08
N GLN A 18 20.98 30.19 27.24
CA GLN A 18 20.75 30.16 25.79
C GLN A 18 21.35 28.91 25.15
N LYS A 19 22.53 28.48 25.61
CA LYS A 19 23.17 27.21 25.20
C LYS A 19 22.29 26.02 25.59
N GLN A 20 21.83 25.96 26.85
CA GLN A 20 20.93 24.91 27.32
C GLN A 20 19.63 24.84 26.49
N LEU A 21 18.99 25.99 26.27
CA LEU A 21 17.75 26.05 25.49
C LEU A 21 17.99 25.62 24.04
N PHE A 22 19.08 26.08 23.43
CA PHE A 22 19.46 25.69 22.07
C PHE A 22 19.73 24.18 21.97
N PHE A 23 20.45 23.59 22.93
CA PHE A 23 20.68 22.15 22.98
C PHE A 23 19.37 21.36 23.11
N ILE A 24 18.45 21.80 23.97
CA ILE A 24 17.13 21.17 24.11
C ILE A 24 16.35 21.26 22.81
N LEU A 25 16.29 22.43 22.17
CA LEU A 25 15.59 22.63 20.89
C LEU A 25 16.21 21.80 19.77
N CYS A 26 17.54 21.72 19.71
CA CYS A 26 18.27 20.89 18.75
C CYS A 26 17.97 19.40 18.97
N PHE A 27 17.99 18.94 20.23
CA PHE A 27 17.66 17.57 20.58
C PHE A 27 16.22 17.21 20.20
N ILE A 28 15.25 18.07 20.54
CA ILE A 28 13.85 17.90 20.13
C ILE A 28 13.78 17.78 18.60
N SER A 29 14.35 18.72 17.86
CA SER A 29 14.36 18.68 16.38
C SER A 29 14.95 17.38 15.82
N ALA A 30 16.08 16.93 16.38
CA ALA A 30 16.72 15.68 16.00
C ALA A 30 15.84 14.46 16.27
N VAL A 31 15.11 14.42 17.40
CA VAL A 31 14.19 13.33 17.76
C VAL A 31 12.94 13.30 16.86
N PHE A 32 12.45 14.46 16.43
CA PHE A 32 11.28 14.51 15.55
C PHE A 32 11.59 14.16 14.09
N THR A 33 12.83 14.35 13.64
CA THR A 33 13.27 14.03 12.28
C THR A 33 12.95 12.57 11.86
N PRO A 34 13.30 11.52 12.63
CA PRO A 34 12.96 10.15 12.25
C PRO A 34 11.45 9.86 12.30
N ILE A 35 10.66 10.61 13.06
CA ILE A 35 9.20 10.46 13.08
C ILE A 35 8.61 10.91 11.73
N TYR A 36 9.02 12.07 11.23
CA TYR A 36 8.58 12.58 9.93
C TYR A 36 9.00 11.66 8.78
N VAL A 37 10.25 11.18 8.81
CA VAL A 37 10.76 10.26 7.80
C VAL A 37 10.10 8.88 7.92
N GLY A 38 9.85 8.41 9.14
CA GLY A 38 9.22 7.12 9.41
C GLY A 38 7.82 6.99 8.83
N ILE A 39 7.02 8.07 8.83
CA ILE A 39 5.68 8.07 8.22
C ILE A 39 5.74 7.70 6.72
N VAL A 40 6.76 8.16 5.99
CA VAL A 40 6.93 7.86 4.56
C VAL A 40 7.18 6.37 4.33
N PHE A 41 7.96 5.73 5.20
CA PHE A 41 8.28 4.30 5.09
C PHE A 41 7.15 3.40 5.62
N LEU A 42 6.45 3.82 6.67
CA LEU A 42 5.34 3.06 7.25
C LEU A 42 4.08 3.09 6.36
N GLY A 43 3.84 4.19 5.65
CA GLY A 43 2.69 4.36 4.76
C GLY A 43 2.82 3.70 3.39
N PHE A 44 3.85 2.87 3.16
CA PHE A 44 3.99 2.17 1.90
C PHE A 44 2.85 1.14 1.74
N VAL A 45 2.07 1.31 0.67
CA VAL A 45 1.05 0.36 0.26
C VAL A 45 1.64 -0.51 -0.84
N PRO A 46 1.98 -1.78 -0.56
CA PRO A 46 2.49 -2.68 -1.60
C PRO A 46 1.42 -2.99 -2.63
N HIS A 47 1.83 -3.56 -3.77
CA HIS A 47 0.87 -4.07 -4.73
C HIS A 47 -0.01 -5.14 -4.07
N PHE A 48 -1.33 -4.99 -4.22
CA PHE A 48 -2.31 -5.89 -3.62
C PHE A 48 -3.38 -6.28 -4.63
N ARG A 49 -4.07 -7.38 -4.33
CA ARG A 49 -5.25 -7.85 -5.06
C ARG A 49 -6.32 -8.33 -4.08
N CYS A 50 -7.56 -8.47 -4.55
CA CYS A 50 -8.61 -9.08 -3.75
C CYS A 50 -8.24 -10.52 -3.39
N ASN A 51 -8.46 -10.91 -2.14
CA ASN A 51 -8.45 -12.31 -1.76
C ASN A 51 -9.76 -12.97 -2.22
N ASN A 52 -9.70 -14.15 -2.85
CA ASN A 52 -10.87 -14.93 -3.19
C ASN A 52 -10.62 -16.43 -2.96
N PRO A 53 -11.23 -17.04 -1.93
CA PRO A 53 -10.96 -18.43 -1.58
C PRO A 53 -11.37 -19.41 -2.69
N ALA A 54 -12.41 -19.12 -3.46
CA ALA A 54 -12.84 -19.98 -4.57
C ALA A 54 -11.83 -19.96 -5.73
N VAL A 55 -11.15 -18.82 -5.95
CA VAL A 55 -10.06 -18.73 -6.93
C VAL A 55 -8.83 -19.51 -6.45
N GLU A 56 -8.55 -19.50 -5.15
CA GLU A 56 -7.43 -20.28 -4.59
C GLU A 56 -7.64 -21.79 -4.79
N GLU A 57 -8.85 -22.30 -4.55
CA GLU A 57 -9.22 -23.69 -4.84
C GLU A 57 -9.07 -24.00 -6.33
N LEU A 58 -9.49 -23.08 -7.21
CA LEU A 58 -9.37 -23.24 -8.65
C LEU A 58 -7.91 -23.26 -9.12
N LYS A 59 -7.07 -22.37 -8.58
CA LYS A 59 -5.62 -22.41 -8.82
C LYS A 59 -5.05 -23.77 -8.46
N ASN A 60 -5.37 -24.29 -7.27
CA ASN A 60 -4.83 -25.57 -6.82
C ASN A 60 -5.31 -26.73 -7.69
N LYS A 61 -6.56 -26.69 -8.16
CA LYS A 61 -7.13 -27.68 -9.08
C LYS A 61 -6.51 -27.64 -10.48
N CYS A 62 -6.28 -26.44 -11.01
CA CYS A 62 -5.74 -26.23 -12.36
C CYS A 62 -4.20 -26.22 -12.40
N GLY A 63 -3.54 -26.13 -11.26
CA GLY A 63 -2.07 -26.05 -11.16
C GLY A 63 -1.51 -24.73 -11.66
N TRP A 64 -2.25 -23.63 -11.51
CA TRP A 64 -1.81 -22.32 -11.99
C TRP A 64 -0.65 -21.75 -11.19
N SER A 65 0.24 -21.07 -11.91
CA SER A 65 1.17 -20.11 -11.31
C SER A 65 0.42 -18.87 -10.81
N ILE A 66 1.10 -18.08 -9.97
CA ILE A 66 0.54 -16.83 -9.44
C ILE A 66 0.25 -15.84 -10.57
N GLU A 67 1.10 -15.81 -11.61
CA GLU A 67 0.93 -14.95 -12.77
C GLU A 67 -0.32 -15.31 -13.58
N GLU A 68 -0.58 -16.61 -13.75
CA GLU A 68 -1.79 -17.11 -14.42
C GLU A 68 -3.05 -16.82 -13.60
N GLU A 69 -3.01 -17.05 -12.28
CA GLU A 69 -4.11 -16.69 -11.38
C GLU A 69 -4.50 -15.22 -11.56
N VAL A 70 -3.51 -14.32 -11.52
CA VAL A 70 -3.74 -12.87 -11.67
C VAL A 70 -4.30 -12.54 -13.04
N ASN A 71 -3.73 -13.08 -14.12
CA ASN A 71 -4.17 -12.80 -15.48
C ASN A 71 -5.62 -13.27 -15.77
N TYR A 72 -6.06 -14.35 -15.12
CA TYR A 72 -7.40 -14.88 -15.32
C TYR A 72 -8.47 -14.28 -14.41
N THR A 73 -8.08 -13.79 -13.23
CA THR A 73 -9.05 -13.46 -12.16
C THR A 73 -9.02 -12.01 -11.71
N VAL A 74 -8.00 -11.24 -12.05
CA VAL A 74 -7.91 -9.82 -11.69
C VAL A 74 -8.33 -8.97 -12.90
N PRO A 75 -9.31 -8.05 -12.75
CA PRO A 75 -9.73 -7.21 -13.85
C PRO A 75 -8.63 -6.24 -14.29
N LEU A 76 -8.49 -6.02 -15.60
CA LEU A 76 -7.67 -4.92 -16.12
C LEU A 76 -8.44 -3.60 -16.04
N LEU A 77 -7.73 -2.52 -15.73
CA LEU A 77 -8.27 -1.17 -15.77
C LEU A 77 -8.26 -0.67 -17.23
N ASP A 78 -9.37 -0.08 -17.69
CA ASP A 78 -9.63 0.45 -19.05
C ASP A 78 -8.39 0.61 -19.96
N ASP A 79 -8.29 -0.24 -20.99
CA ASP A 79 -7.27 -0.26 -22.07
C ASP A 79 -5.79 -0.15 -21.62
N SER A 80 -5.54 -0.31 -20.32
CA SER A 80 -4.21 -0.25 -19.71
C SER A 80 -3.70 -1.66 -19.45
N THR A 81 -2.39 -1.83 -19.42
CA THR A 81 -1.74 -3.07 -18.97
C THR A 81 -1.74 -3.21 -17.44
N GLN A 82 -2.46 -2.35 -16.72
CA GLN A 82 -2.50 -2.35 -15.26
C GLN A 82 -3.73 -3.09 -14.75
N THR A 83 -3.50 -4.02 -13.85
CA THR A 83 -4.56 -4.72 -13.11
C THR A 83 -5.18 -3.81 -12.07
N SER A 84 -6.50 -3.85 -11.96
CA SER A 84 -7.23 -3.16 -10.90
C SER A 84 -6.90 -3.78 -9.54
N GLN A 85 -6.42 -2.96 -8.61
CA GLN A 85 -6.04 -3.43 -7.27
C GLN A 85 -7.24 -3.56 -6.34
N CYS A 86 -8.29 -2.76 -6.55
CA CYS A 86 -9.42 -2.62 -5.62
C CYS A 86 -10.70 -3.38 -6.02
N LEU A 87 -10.72 -3.98 -7.21
CA LEU A 87 -11.90 -4.55 -7.82
C LEU A 87 -11.70 -6.03 -8.11
N GLN A 88 -12.78 -6.79 -8.02
CA GLN A 88 -12.87 -8.17 -8.47
C GLN A 88 -14.05 -8.35 -9.41
N TYR A 89 -14.00 -9.39 -10.23
CA TYR A 89 -15.16 -9.83 -11.01
C TYR A 89 -16.28 -10.30 -10.07
N ASP A 90 -17.49 -9.79 -10.29
CA ASP A 90 -18.70 -10.19 -9.57
C ASP A 90 -19.29 -11.46 -10.22
N VAL A 91 -18.59 -12.58 -10.06
CA VAL A 91 -18.92 -13.87 -10.66
C VAL A 91 -18.72 -15.02 -9.66
N ASP A 92 -19.47 -16.10 -9.86
CA ASP A 92 -19.37 -17.29 -9.02
C ASP A 92 -18.26 -18.23 -9.50
N TRP A 93 -17.10 -18.15 -8.84
CA TRP A 93 -15.92 -18.98 -9.12
C TRP A 93 -16.05 -20.44 -8.66
N ASN A 94 -17.13 -20.83 -7.97
CA ASN A 94 -17.33 -22.20 -7.50
C ASN A 94 -18.07 -23.09 -8.52
N MET A 95 -18.23 -22.63 -9.76
CA MET A 95 -18.91 -23.43 -10.79
C MET A 95 -18.08 -24.64 -11.24
N THR A 96 -18.72 -25.82 -11.25
CA THR A 96 -18.09 -27.10 -11.59
C THR A 96 -17.57 -27.19 -13.04
N SER A 97 -18.06 -26.34 -13.94
CA SER A 97 -17.72 -26.33 -15.37
C SER A 97 -16.66 -25.28 -15.77
N LEU A 98 -15.89 -24.76 -14.81
CA LEU A 98 -14.83 -23.79 -15.09
C LEU A 98 -13.66 -24.42 -15.86
N SER A 99 -13.23 -23.74 -16.92
CA SER A 99 -12.05 -24.12 -17.71
C SER A 99 -10.78 -23.58 -17.06
N CYS A 100 -9.71 -24.37 -17.08
CA CYS A 100 -8.40 -23.94 -16.57
C CYS A 100 -7.65 -22.99 -17.52
N ILE A 101 -8.12 -22.79 -18.76
CA ILE A 101 -7.42 -21.95 -19.76
C ILE A 101 -8.11 -20.59 -19.91
N ASP A 102 -9.43 -20.55 -19.68
CA ASP A 102 -10.26 -19.35 -19.81
C ASP A 102 -11.50 -19.51 -18.92
N PRO A 103 -11.36 -19.37 -17.59
CA PRO A 103 -12.44 -19.59 -16.65
C PRO A 103 -13.55 -18.54 -16.81
N LEU A 104 -13.19 -17.29 -17.10
CA LEU A 104 -14.15 -16.18 -17.18
C LEU A 104 -15.10 -16.31 -18.37
N ARG A 105 -14.66 -16.88 -19.48
CA ARG A 105 -15.53 -17.17 -20.63
C ARG A 105 -16.62 -18.19 -20.33
N ASN A 106 -16.38 -19.13 -19.41
CA ASN A 106 -17.42 -20.07 -18.99
C ASN A 106 -18.43 -19.44 -18.02
N LEU A 107 -18.02 -18.41 -17.26
CA LEU A 107 -18.90 -17.68 -16.36
C LEU A 107 -19.76 -16.63 -17.07
N THR A 108 -19.30 -16.15 -18.23
CA THR A 108 -19.92 -15.04 -18.96
C THR A 108 -20.64 -15.55 -20.21
N LYS A 109 -21.98 -15.57 -20.17
CA LYS A 109 -22.81 -16.02 -21.31
C LYS A 109 -22.63 -15.17 -22.58
N PHE A 110 -22.01 -13.99 -22.50
CA PHE A 110 -21.89 -13.02 -23.59
C PHE A 110 -20.47 -12.45 -23.79
N GLY A 111 -19.43 -13.10 -23.24
CA GLY A 111 -18.04 -12.64 -23.33
C GLY A 111 -17.68 -11.54 -22.31
N TYR A 112 -16.39 -11.15 -22.33
CA TYR A 112 -15.75 -10.24 -21.37
C TYR A 112 -16.40 -8.83 -21.26
N SER A 113 -17.26 -8.44 -22.20
CA SER A 113 -17.80 -7.08 -22.32
C SER A 113 -18.91 -6.73 -21.32
N ASN A 114 -19.55 -7.73 -20.70
CA ASN A 114 -20.70 -7.53 -19.79
C ASN A 114 -20.40 -7.98 -18.34
N VAL A 115 -19.13 -8.14 -17.98
CA VAL A 115 -18.78 -8.57 -16.63
C VAL A 115 -18.87 -7.39 -15.68
N THR A 116 -19.65 -7.56 -14.61
CA THR A 116 -19.74 -6.58 -13.54
C THR A 116 -18.56 -6.71 -12.60
N PHE A 117 -18.15 -5.57 -12.05
CA PHE A 117 -17.09 -5.50 -11.04
C PHE A 117 -17.70 -5.16 -9.69
N THR A 118 -17.11 -5.71 -8.64
CA THR A 118 -17.46 -5.39 -7.26
C THR A 118 -16.21 -5.09 -6.45
N ILE A 119 -16.38 -4.45 -5.29
CA ILE A 119 -15.29 -4.25 -4.33
C ILE A 119 -14.86 -5.59 -3.72
N CYS A 120 -13.62 -5.70 -3.25
CA CYS A 120 -13.15 -6.92 -2.61
C CYS A 120 -13.95 -7.24 -1.34
N THR A 121 -14.51 -8.44 -1.28
CA THR A 121 -15.37 -8.91 -0.19
C THR A 121 -14.63 -9.73 0.86
N ASN A 122 -13.54 -10.39 0.48
CA ASN A 122 -12.84 -11.39 1.32
C ASN A 122 -11.44 -10.93 1.76
N GLY A 123 -11.20 -9.62 1.77
CA GLY A 123 -9.91 -9.02 2.16
C GLY A 123 -8.94 -8.91 0.99
N TRP A 124 -7.64 -8.80 1.33
CA TRP A 124 -6.57 -8.45 0.41
C TRP A 124 -5.40 -9.42 0.52
N VAL A 125 -4.72 -9.67 -0.60
CA VAL A 125 -3.46 -10.40 -0.66
C VAL A 125 -2.39 -9.46 -1.21
N TYR A 126 -1.24 -9.40 -0.53
CA TYR A 126 -0.11 -8.54 -0.88
C TYR A 126 1.01 -9.35 -1.54
N ASP A 127 1.58 -8.82 -2.63
CA ASP A 127 2.65 -9.50 -3.40
C ASP A 127 4.07 -9.24 -2.88
N THR A 128 4.20 -8.70 -1.66
CA THR A 128 5.49 -8.29 -1.09
C THR A 128 5.82 -9.04 0.18
N THR A 129 7.12 -9.32 0.37
CA THR A 129 7.67 -9.93 1.60
C THR A 129 7.96 -8.93 2.71
N GLY A 130 7.77 -7.62 2.47
CA GLY A 130 8.00 -6.56 3.45
C GLY A 130 6.78 -6.31 4.33
N SER A 131 7.03 -5.92 5.58
CA SER A 131 5.99 -5.43 6.51
C SER A 131 5.74 -3.93 6.33
N SER A 132 4.48 -3.54 6.21
CA SER A 132 4.01 -2.17 6.42
C SER A 132 2.81 -2.16 7.37
N ILE A 133 2.41 -0.96 7.84
CA ILE A 133 1.22 -0.81 8.68
C ILE A 133 -0.06 -1.34 8.00
N VAL A 134 -0.03 -1.47 6.67
CA VAL A 134 -1.15 -1.95 5.87
C VAL A 134 -1.17 -3.47 5.75
N THR A 135 -0.01 -4.13 5.81
CA THR A 135 0.09 -5.59 5.73
C THR A 135 -0.08 -6.28 7.09
N GLU A 136 0.17 -5.56 8.19
CA GLU A 136 0.02 -6.05 9.55
C GLU A 136 -1.39 -5.72 10.08
N VAL A 137 -2.38 -6.58 9.77
CA VAL A 137 -3.76 -6.49 10.27
C VAL A 137 -4.12 -7.77 11.03
#